data_AF-A0AAV8DNH0-F1
#
_entry.id   AF-A0AAV8DNH0-F1
#
_cell.length_a   1.000
_cell.length_b   1.000
_cell.length_c   1.000
_cell.angle_alpha   90.00
_cell.angle_beta   90.00
_cell.angle_gamma   90.00
#
_symmetry.space_group_name_H-M   'P 1'
#
loop_
_entity.id
_entity.type
_entity.pdbx_description
1 polymer ?
#
loop_
_entity_poly.entity_id
_entity_poly.type
_entity_poly.pdbx_seq_one_letter_code
_entity_poly.pdbx_strand_id
1 'polypeptide(L)'
;MTVINKLRVCPVSSSWHTYLGKCTGNLFLILVHSYGLAQAITHVEVQQLEVSCNEMHWKRVQDIGNHAFFLAGSCGRSLPANKAWGTQRNCIYFPENYNEGLRLYKFCLDDQVLDFTLLPESKSGWNAIQWVFPMKKMQTAEEDIFNSSSDVSKSEETDSSIIGQEAEIERDTSTSRRWDELPIELLELLFSRLSLVDCLRFPSVCKEWSKASSFSQKGVIWPWLMHLPNLKFGSCKFFDPFNCKEYTLRSDAVVGACDHLALRFSKDGWVVVTEGNKKIFMLNPFTGQVIKLPPAPTLPFKDYIFDGISFMSDPASPDFVVYGFVFQICGEFVEISSWRPGEEEWTLLEFLPDIPFYPTSNNPVLFQGEYYCLGRKGELGVFNPELKTWNVLSEPEPIFPNAPWYVSEYSHLIELDGDLISVFRTDELKQPIRVFKLDQSKMVWEKIEDLGNMTLFVDHRNSIAIRSPDTKYANRIYVTRFEGKDVKKGLFYSMEDKSYHPSMQMVTEPVTCVWMEPNLQIHK
;
A
#
# COMPACT_ATOMS: atom_id res chain seq x y z
N MET A 1 -11.10 -41.17 -13.13
CA MET A 1 -9.69 -40.92 -12.75
C MET A 1 -8.92 -40.08 -13.77
N THR A 2 -9.57 -39.44 -14.75
CA THR A 2 -8.89 -38.80 -15.91
C THR A 2 -8.99 -37.27 -15.92
N VAL A 3 -9.59 -36.63 -14.91
CA VAL A 3 -9.78 -35.16 -14.85
C VAL A 3 -8.70 -34.45 -14.02
N ILE A 4 -7.98 -35.19 -13.17
CA ILE A 4 -6.93 -34.61 -12.29
C ILE A 4 -5.70 -34.13 -13.08
N ASN A 5 -5.41 -34.72 -14.25
CA ASN A 5 -4.24 -34.38 -15.07
C ASN A 5 -4.39 -33.09 -15.90
N LYS A 6 -5.49 -32.32 -15.74
CA LYS A 6 -5.71 -31.05 -16.44
C LYS A 6 -5.83 -29.83 -15.52
N LEU A 7 -5.59 -30.00 -14.21
CA LEU A 7 -5.45 -28.84 -13.32
C LEU A 7 -4.20 -28.07 -13.74
N ARG A 8 -4.37 -26.85 -14.26
CA ARG A 8 -3.26 -25.89 -14.32
C ARG A 8 -2.82 -25.66 -12.88
N VAL A 9 -1.57 -26.04 -12.58
CA VAL A 9 -0.96 -25.84 -11.27
C VAL A 9 -0.99 -24.35 -10.97
N CYS A 10 -1.63 -23.97 -9.86
CA CYS A 10 -1.53 -22.61 -9.36
C CYS A 10 -0.06 -22.39 -8.97
N PRO A 11 0.63 -21.33 -9.43
CA PRO A 11 2.02 -21.10 -9.07
C PRO A 11 2.11 -20.79 -7.57
N VAL A 12 2.38 -21.81 -6.77
CA VAL A 12 2.58 -21.67 -5.32
C VAL A 12 4.04 -21.28 -5.11
N SER A 13 4.33 -19.98 -5.03
CA SER A 13 5.61 -19.52 -4.49
C SER A 13 5.57 -19.54 -2.95
N SER A 14 6.73 -19.56 -2.30
CA SER A 14 6.86 -19.58 -0.84
C SER A 14 6.21 -18.39 -0.11
N SER A 15 5.84 -17.34 -0.84
CA SER A 15 5.20 -16.12 -0.31
C SER A 15 3.68 -16.20 -0.21
N TRP A 16 3.06 -17.26 -0.76
CA TRP A 16 1.61 -17.44 -0.77
C TRP A 16 1.16 -18.50 0.24
N HIS A 17 0.32 -18.09 1.18
CA HIS A 17 -0.44 -19.01 2.01
C HIS A 17 -1.73 -19.41 1.28
N THR A 18 -1.88 -20.71 1.03
CA THR A 18 -2.98 -21.25 0.24
C THR A 18 -4.00 -21.96 1.13
N TYR A 19 -5.27 -21.63 0.96
CA TYR A 19 -6.38 -22.23 1.69
C TYR A 19 -7.44 -22.73 0.72
N LEU A 20 -7.90 -23.97 0.92
CA LEU A 20 -9.01 -24.53 0.17
C LEU A 20 -10.29 -24.43 1.01
N GLY A 21 -11.35 -23.87 0.42
CA GLY A 21 -12.64 -23.72 1.08
C GLY A 21 -13.80 -24.13 0.20
N LYS A 22 -14.86 -24.66 0.81
CA LYS A 22 -16.14 -24.96 0.12
C LYS A 22 -17.18 -23.94 0.56
N CYS A 23 -17.91 -23.37 -0.39
CA CYS A 23 -19.04 -22.49 -0.14
C CYS A 23 -20.16 -22.77 -1.15
N THR A 24 -21.41 -22.94 -0.67
CA THR A 24 -22.60 -23.17 -1.50
C THR A 24 -22.45 -24.23 -2.62
N GLY A 25 -21.68 -25.29 -2.35
CA GLY A 25 -21.41 -26.35 -3.33
C GLY A 25 -20.24 -26.08 -4.29
N ASN A 26 -19.74 -24.85 -4.33
CA ASN A 26 -18.57 -24.46 -5.10
C ASN A 26 -17.27 -24.59 -4.29
N LEU A 27 -16.17 -24.82 -4.99
CA LEU A 27 -14.83 -24.88 -4.40
C LEU A 27 -14.09 -23.57 -4.65
N PHE A 28 -13.45 -23.05 -3.62
CA PHE A 28 -12.70 -21.80 -3.65
C PHE A 28 -11.26 -22.04 -3.18
N LEU A 29 -10.33 -21.38 -3.84
CA LEU A 29 -8.93 -21.26 -3.47
C LEU A 29 -8.72 -19.83 -2.98
N ILE A 30 -8.23 -19.68 -1.75
CA ILE A 30 -7.97 -18.39 -1.12
C ILE A 30 -6.47 -18.30 -0.94
N LEU A 31 -5.88 -17.27 -1.50
CA LEU A 31 -4.45 -17.05 -1.59
C LEU A 31 -4.13 -15.77 -0.82
N VAL A 32 -3.34 -15.88 0.23
CA VAL A 32 -2.88 -14.73 1.03
C VAL A 32 -1.39 -14.56 0.78
N HIS A 33 -1.02 -13.45 0.14
CA HIS A 33 0.36 -13.10 -0.13
C HIS A 33 0.92 -12.26 1.02
N SER A 34 2.01 -12.76 1.61
CA SER A 34 2.79 -12.05 2.62
C SER A 34 4.13 -11.65 2.03
N TYR A 35 4.60 -10.45 2.36
CA TYR A 35 5.89 -9.94 1.90
C TYR A 35 6.80 -9.58 3.08
N GLY A 36 8.09 -9.84 2.90
CA GLY A 36 9.13 -9.54 3.88
C GLY A 36 9.08 -10.43 5.13
N LEU A 37 10.03 -10.21 6.02
CA LEU A 37 10.08 -10.91 7.31
C LEU A 37 8.96 -10.49 8.25
N ALA A 38 8.50 -9.25 8.10
CA ALA A 38 7.32 -8.72 8.77
C ALA A 38 6.03 -9.51 8.47
N GLN A 39 6.06 -10.36 7.42
CA GLN A 39 4.91 -11.08 6.86
C GLN A 39 3.73 -10.17 6.51
N ALA A 40 4.02 -8.93 6.12
CA ALA A 40 3.03 -7.93 5.75
C ALA A 40 2.10 -8.49 4.66
N ILE A 41 0.81 -8.55 4.96
CA ILE A 41 -0.18 -9.00 3.99
C ILE A 41 -0.29 -7.92 2.93
N THR A 42 0.12 -8.27 1.72
CA THR A 42 0.20 -7.33 0.58
C THR A 42 -0.75 -7.70 -0.54
N HIS A 43 -1.35 -8.91 -0.49
CA HIS A 43 -2.44 -9.27 -1.36
C HIS A 43 -3.31 -10.38 -0.76
N VAL A 44 -4.61 -10.35 -1.05
CA VAL A 44 -5.50 -11.49 -0.83
C VAL A 44 -6.32 -11.70 -2.10
N GLU A 45 -6.22 -12.91 -2.65
CA GLU A 45 -6.94 -13.32 -3.84
C GLU A 45 -7.88 -14.48 -3.52
N VAL A 46 -9.06 -14.47 -4.14
CA VAL A 46 -10.00 -15.59 -4.12
C VAL A 46 -10.24 -16.06 -5.54
N GLN A 47 -10.11 -17.36 -5.76
CA GLN A 47 -10.42 -18.02 -7.03
C GLN A 47 -11.51 -19.05 -6.81
N GLN A 48 -12.49 -19.12 -7.70
CA GLN A 48 -13.49 -20.18 -7.73
C GLN A 48 -13.10 -21.22 -8.78
N LEU A 49 -13.27 -22.51 -8.46
CA LEU A 49 -13.08 -23.58 -9.42
C LEU A 49 -14.26 -23.60 -10.40
N GLU A 50 -14.00 -23.35 -11.67
CA GLU A 50 -14.96 -23.59 -12.74
C GLU A 50 -14.70 -24.95 -13.38
N VAL A 51 -15.73 -25.80 -13.38
CA VAL A 51 -15.70 -27.14 -13.97
C VAL A 51 -16.55 -27.13 -15.22
N SER A 52 -15.90 -27.29 -16.37
CA SER A 52 -16.55 -27.53 -17.66
C SER A 52 -16.44 -29.01 -18.05
N CYS A 53 -17.16 -29.44 -19.09
CA CYS A 53 -17.17 -30.85 -19.52
C CYS A 53 -15.77 -31.42 -19.81
N ASN A 54 -14.79 -30.58 -20.18
CA ASN A 54 -13.47 -31.02 -20.63
C ASN A 54 -12.27 -30.40 -19.87
N GLU A 55 -12.49 -29.39 -19.02
CA GLU A 55 -11.44 -28.63 -18.34
C GLU A 55 -11.87 -28.12 -16.95
N MET A 56 -10.92 -28.12 -16.02
CA MET A 56 -11.04 -27.48 -14.71
C MET A 56 -10.05 -26.32 -14.66
N HIS A 57 -10.53 -25.12 -14.34
CA HIS A 57 -9.65 -23.97 -14.18
C HIS A 57 -10.10 -23.09 -13.02
N TRP A 58 -9.13 -22.45 -12.38
CA TRP A 58 -9.37 -21.48 -11.33
C TRP A 58 -9.64 -20.12 -11.96
N LYS A 59 -10.71 -19.48 -11.53
CA LYS A 59 -11.08 -18.13 -11.98
C LYS A 59 -11.15 -17.20 -10.79
N ARG A 60 -10.42 -16.08 -10.88
CA ARG A 60 -10.46 -15.02 -9.87
C ARG A 60 -11.89 -14.51 -9.70
N VAL A 61 -12.33 -14.45 -8.45
CA VAL A 61 -13.60 -13.86 -8.04
C VAL A 61 -13.33 -12.74 -7.05
N GLN A 62 -14.17 -11.72 -7.08
CA GLN A 62 -14.08 -10.57 -6.17
C GLN A 62 -15.31 -10.43 -5.28
N ASP A 63 -16.26 -11.35 -5.44
CA ASP A 63 -17.49 -11.42 -4.66
C ASP A 63 -17.81 -12.89 -4.41
N ILE A 64 -17.80 -13.29 -3.14
CA ILE A 64 -18.18 -14.64 -2.69
C ILE A 64 -19.65 -14.72 -2.25
N GLY A 65 -20.42 -13.66 -2.53
CA GLY A 65 -21.83 -13.52 -2.20
C GLY A 65 -22.07 -13.21 -0.71
N ASN A 66 -23.23 -13.63 -0.20
CA ASN A 66 -23.63 -13.42 1.19
C ASN A 66 -22.92 -14.36 2.18
N HIS A 67 -21.61 -14.56 2.03
CA HIS A 67 -20.81 -15.47 2.83
C HIS A 67 -19.54 -14.80 3.34
N ALA A 68 -18.96 -15.40 4.37
CA ALA A 68 -17.63 -15.12 4.87
C ALA A 68 -16.80 -16.41 4.91
N PHE A 69 -15.50 -16.31 4.68
CA PHE A 69 -14.57 -17.41 4.92
C PHE A 69 -13.85 -17.26 6.25
N PHE A 70 -13.56 -18.38 6.89
CA PHE A 70 -12.81 -18.51 8.13
C PHE A 70 -11.64 -19.43 7.86
N LEU A 71 -10.43 -18.87 7.85
CA LEU A 71 -9.20 -19.59 7.54
C LEU A 71 -8.47 -19.96 8.82
N ALA A 72 -7.96 -21.19 8.88
CA ALA A 72 -7.01 -21.61 9.90
C ALA A 72 -6.20 -22.82 9.38
N GLY A 73 -4.91 -22.87 9.69
CA GLY A 73 -4.01 -23.93 9.20
C GLY A 73 -3.93 -23.91 7.67
N SER A 74 -4.47 -24.93 7.01
CA SER A 74 -4.54 -25.03 5.53
C SER A 74 -5.97 -25.18 5.01
N CYS A 75 -6.98 -24.91 5.84
CA CYS A 75 -8.38 -25.06 5.48
C CYS A 75 -9.17 -23.76 5.65
N GLY A 76 -10.11 -23.54 4.73
CA GLY A 76 -11.12 -22.49 4.81
C GLY A 76 -12.50 -23.10 5.00
N ARG A 77 -13.29 -22.56 5.94
CA ARG A 77 -14.72 -22.85 6.04
C ARG A 77 -15.52 -21.61 5.71
N SER A 78 -16.59 -21.74 4.94
CA SER A 78 -17.51 -20.63 4.73
C SER A 78 -18.72 -20.71 5.65
N LEU A 79 -19.29 -19.54 5.95
CA LEU A 79 -20.57 -19.39 6.60
C LEU A 79 -21.38 -18.28 5.92
N PRO A 80 -22.72 -18.35 5.93
CA PRO A 80 -23.56 -17.22 5.59
C PRO A 80 -23.22 -16.01 6.47
N ALA A 81 -23.19 -14.83 5.86
CA ALA A 81 -22.99 -13.60 6.60
C ALA A 81 -24.21 -13.29 7.47
N ASN A 82 -23.95 -12.95 8.73
CA ASN A 82 -24.95 -12.69 9.74
C ASN A 82 -24.41 -11.65 10.73
N LYS A 83 -25.04 -10.48 10.72
CA LYS A 83 -24.68 -9.37 11.63
C LYS A 83 -24.77 -9.77 13.11
N ALA A 84 -25.71 -10.64 13.48
CA ALA A 84 -25.86 -11.11 14.86
C ALA A 84 -24.66 -11.96 15.34
N TRP A 85 -23.92 -12.56 14.42
CA TRP A 85 -22.70 -13.33 14.71
C TRP A 85 -21.42 -12.54 14.46
N GLY A 86 -21.53 -11.24 14.13
CA GLY A 86 -20.39 -10.40 13.79
C GLY A 86 -19.76 -10.72 12.43
N THR A 87 -20.43 -11.50 11.58
CA THR A 87 -19.90 -11.90 10.27
C THR A 87 -20.43 -10.97 9.17
N GLN A 88 -19.53 -10.51 8.32
CA GLN A 88 -19.81 -9.60 7.21
C GLN A 88 -19.71 -10.36 5.88
N ARG A 89 -20.59 -10.05 4.92
CA ARG A 89 -20.53 -10.63 3.58
C ARG A 89 -19.23 -10.24 2.88
N ASN A 90 -18.79 -11.08 1.96
CA ASN A 90 -17.61 -10.84 1.14
C ASN A 90 -16.34 -10.55 1.95
N CYS A 91 -16.19 -11.23 3.09
CA CYS A 91 -15.07 -11.07 4.01
C CYS A 91 -14.37 -12.41 4.31
N ILE A 92 -13.09 -12.32 4.67
CA ILE A 92 -12.25 -13.44 5.07
C ILE A 92 -11.71 -13.15 6.47
N TYR A 93 -11.86 -14.10 7.38
CA TYR A 93 -11.43 -14.01 8.77
C TYR A 93 -10.32 -15.01 9.02
N PHE A 94 -9.23 -14.59 9.65
CA PHE A 94 -8.12 -15.48 9.97
C PHE A 94 -7.38 -15.01 11.23
N PRO A 95 -6.95 -15.96 12.09
CA PRO A 95 -6.27 -15.62 13.32
C PRO A 95 -4.74 -15.65 13.14
N GLU A 96 -4.04 -14.71 13.77
CA GLU A 96 -2.57 -14.66 13.81
C GLU A 96 -2.05 -14.40 15.23
N ASN A 97 -1.01 -15.14 15.60
CA ASN A 97 -0.38 -15.04 16.92
C ASN A 97 0.66 -13.92 16.96
N TYR A 98 0.53 -13.05 17.97
CA TYR A 98 1.51 -12.04 18.33
C TYR A 98 1.91 -12.22 19.80
N ASN A 99 3.03 -11.61 20.21
CA ASN A 99 3.53 -11.70 21.59
C ASN A 99 2.53 -11.20 22.63
N GLU A 100 1.68 -10.26 22.25
CA GLU A 100 0.63 -9.64 23.07
C GLU A 100 -0.72 -10.40 23.06
N GLY A 101 -0.85 -11.46 22.26
CA GLY A 101 -2.08 -12.23 22.15
C GLY A 101 -2.47 -12.60 20.72
N LEU A 102 -3.70 -13.08 20.58
CA LEU A 102 -4.24 -13.52 19.29
C LEU A 102 -4.97 -12.38 18.60
N ARG A 103 -4.55 -12.02 17.40
CA ARG A 103 -5.28 -11.07 16.55
C ARG A 103 -6.21 -11.83 15.62
N LEU A 104 -7.48 -11.45 15.60
CA LEU A 104 -8.42 -11.90 14.58
C LEU A 104 -8.45 -10.84 13.47
N TYR A 105 -7.87 -11.18 12.34
CA TYR A 105 -7.93 -10.37 11.14
C TYR A 105 -9.24 -10.59 10.38
N LYS A 106 -9.72 -9.52 9.76
CA LYS A 106 -10.83 -9.52 8.81
C LYS A 106 -10.38 -8.74 7.58
N PHE A 107 -10.36 -9.42 6.44
CA PHE A 107 -10.13 -8.83 5.13
C PHE A 107 -11.44 -8.72 4.37
N CYS A 108 -11.75 -7.54 3.85
CA CYS A 108 -12.95 -7.27 3.07
C CYS A 108 -12.63 -7.16 1.57
N LEU A 109 -13.24 -8.00 0.73
CA LEU A 109 -12.96 -8.01 -0.72
C LEU A 109 -13.56 -6.80 -1.45
N ASP A 110 -14.58 -6.14 -0.88
CA ASP A 110 -15.25 -5.00 -1.50
C ASP A 110 -14.30 -3.79 -1.62
N ASP A 111 -13.51 -3.52 -0.59
CA ASP A 111 -12.63 -2.37 -0.46
C ASP A 111 -11.14 -2.72 -0.34
N GLN A 112 -10.81 -4.01 -0.25
CA GLN A 112 -9.44 -4.53 -0.03
C GLN A 112 -8.79 -4.00 1.26
N VAL A 113 -9.60 -3.83 2.29
CA VAL A 113 -9.17 -3.36 3.59
C VAL A 113 -9.06 -4.53 4.57
N LEU A 114 -7.96 -4.50 5.32
CA LEU A 114 -7.69 -5.40 6.43
C LEU A 114 -7.95 -4.66 7.74
N ASP A 115 -8.70 -5.28 8.65
CA ASP A 115 -8.87 -4.82 10.02
C ASP A 115 -8.55 -5.95 10.99
N PHE A 116 -8.22 -5.62 12.24
CA PHE A 116 -7.98 -6.64 13.26
C PHE A 116 -8.59 -6.28 14.61
N THR A 117 -8.94 -7.32 15.36
CA THR A 117 -9.34 -7.24 16.76
C THR A 117 -8.40 -8.09 17.60
N LEU A 118 -7.85 -7.51 18.67
CA LEU A 118 -7.09 -8.27 19.65
C LEU A 118 -8.04 -9.07 20.55
N LEU A 119 -7.86 -10.38 20.60
CA LEU A 119 -8.63 -11.26 21.47
C LEU A 119 -8.00 -11.31 22.87
N PRO A 120 -8.80 -11.59 23.92
CA PRO A 120 -8.31 -11.66 25.29
C PRO A 120 -7.15 -12.66 25.45
N GLU A 121 -6.18 -12.31 26.30
CA GLU A 121 -5.01 -13.15 26.57
C GLU A 121 -5.41 -14.56 27.03
N SER A 122 -4.79 -15.57 26.42
CA SER A 122 -4.87 -16.96 26.88
C SER A 122 -3.66 -17.30 27.73
N LYS A 123 -3.86 -17.89 28.91
CA LYS A 123 -2.79 -18.26 29.84
C LYS A 123 -1.78 -19.29 29.28
N SER A 124 -2.12 -20.00 28.20
CA SER A 124 -1.30 -21.08 27.63
C SER A 124 -0.68 -20.74 26.27
N GLY A 125 -0.86 -19.51 25.77
CA GLY A 125 -0.66 -19.22 24.35
C GLY A 125 -1.67 -19.96 23.47
N TRP A 126 -1.70 -19.61 22.18
CA TRP A 126 -2.59 -20.22 21.19
C TRP A 126 -1.74 -21.04 20.21
N ASN A 127 -1.78 -22.37 20.30
CA ASN A 127 -1.12 -23.26 19.35
C ASN A 127 -2.17 -24.04 18.55
N ALA A 128 -1.96 -24.17 17.24
CA ALA A 128 -2.83 -24.93 16.32
C ALA A 128 -4.32 -24.51 16.38
N ILE A 129 -4.60 -23.24 16.06
CA ILE A 129 -5.95 -22.68 16.08
C ILE A 129 -6.82 -23.35 15.00
N GLN A 130 -8.06 -23.69 15.35
CA GLN A 130 -9.07 -24.17 14.42
C GLN A 130 -10.43 -23.53 14.69
N TRP A 131 -11.17 -23.28 13.62
CA TRP A 131 -12.55 -22.81 13.71
C TRP A 131 -13.51 -23.96 14.02
N VAL A 132 -14.25 -23.84 15.12
CA VAL A 132 -15.29 -24.79 15.52
C VAL A 132 -16.66 -24.12 15.46
N PHE A 133 -17.54 -24.69 14.64
CA PHE A 133 -18.90 -24.18 14.44
C PHE A 133 -19.92 -25.12 15.08
N PRO A 134 -20.65 -24.70 16.12
CA PRO A 134 -21.65 -25.53 16.78
C PRO A 134 -22.89 -25.70 15.87
N MET A 135 -22.93 -26.80 15.11
CA MET A 135 -23.90 -27.01 14.03
C MET A 135 -25.38 -27.04 14.47
N LYS A 136 -25.68 -27.37 15.73
CA LYS A 136 -27.07 -27.48 16.24
C LYS A 136 -27.83 -26.14 16.34
N LYS A 137 -27.14 -25.00 16.36
CA LYS A 137 -27.77 -23.66 16.39
C LYS A 137 -27.81 -22.96 15.02
N MET A 138 -27.10 -23.50 14.03
CA MET A 138 -26.97 -22.89 12.70
C MET A 138 -28.00 -23.43 11.70
N GLN A 139 -28.45 -24.68 11.85
CA GLN A 139 -29.50 -25.27 11.00
C GLN A 139 -30.85 -24.52 11.10
N THR A 140 -31.23 -24.06 12.29
CA THR A 140 -32.42 -23.22 12.48
C THR A 140 -32.32 -21.86 11.78
N ALA A 141 -31.11 -21.34 11.56
CA ALA A 141 -30.90 -20.05 10.88
C ALA A 141 -30.80 -20.19 9.35
N GLU A 142 -30.36 -21.35 8.83
CA GLU A 142 -30.41 -21.63 7.38
C GLU A 142 -31.86 -21.77 6.87
N GLU A 143 -32.76 -22.31 7.70
CA GLU A 143 -34.20 -22.42 7.39
C GLU A 143 -34.93 -21.06 7.44
N ASP A 144 -34.52 -20.15 8.34
CA ASP A 144 -35.12 -18.81 8.43
C ASP A 144 -34.70 -17.89 7.26
N ILE A 145 -33.49 -18.06 6.70
CA ILE A 145 -33.00 -17.27 5.55
C ILE A 145 -33.69 -17.69 4.25
N PHE A 146 -34.05 -18.97 4.10
CA PHE A 146 -34.79 -19.45 2.93
C PHE A 146 -36.27 -19.01 2.93
N ASN A 147 -36.83 -18.71 4.10
CA ASN A 147 -38.23 -18.28 4.25
C ASN A 147 -38.42 -16.76 4.30
N SER A 148 -37.34 -15.96 4.37
CA SER A 148 -37.44 -14.49 4.36
C SER A 148 -37.18 -13.84 2.98
N SER A 149 -37.07 -14.61 1.89
CA SER A 149 -36.86 -14.08 0.54
C SER A 149 -38.15 -13.94 -0.30
N SER A 150 -39.30 -13.72 0.34
CA SER A 150 -40.55 -13.42 -0.35
C SER A 150 -41.23 -12.19 0.25
N ASP A 151 -40.61 -11.03 0.08
CA ASP A 151 -41.33 -9.76 0.11
C ASP A 151 -40.93 -8.94 -1.12
N VAL A 152 -41.67 -9.18 -2.20
CA VAL A 152 -41.71 -8.30 -3.36
C VAL A 152 -42.65 -7.15 -2.99
N SER A 153 -42.10 -6.05 -2.48
CA SER A 153 -42.86 -4.81 -2.37
C SER A 153 -42.77 -4.03 -3.68
N LYS A 154 -43.91 -3.94 -4.36
CA LYS A 154 -44.19 -3.07 -5.52
C LYS A 154 -43.72 -1.64 -5.24
N SER A 155 -43.04 -1.03 -6.22
CA SER A 155 -42.98 0.43 -6.34
C SER A 155 -44.09 0.86 -7.30
N GLU A 156 -45.07 1.57 -6.78
CA GLU A 156 -46.04 2.36 -7.55
C GLU A 156 -45.44 3.75 -7.78
N GLU A 157 -45.55 4.20 -9.03
CA GLU A 157 -45.29 5.58 -9.43
C GLU A 157 -46.28 6.51 -8.71
N THR A 158 -45.76 7.54 -8.07
CA THR A 158 -46.55 8.73 -7.72
C THR A 158 -45.80 9.97 -8.15
N ASP A 159 -46.34 10.56 -9.21
CA ASP A 159 -46.16 11.94 -9.62
C ASP A 159 -46.54 12.86 -8.45
N SER A 160 -45.65 13.78 -8.06
CA SER A 160 -46.05 14.95 -7.29
C SER A 160 -45.18 16.15 -7.68
N SER A 161 -45.85 17.09 -8.32
CA SER A 161 -45.37 18.43 -8.62
C SER A 161 -45.26 19.24 -7.34
N ILE A 162 -44.06 19.73 -7.05
CA ILE A 162 -43.87 20.84 -6.11
C ILE A 162 -43.42 22.05 -6.92
N ILE A 163 -44.34 22.99 -7.08
CA ILE A 163 -44.09 24.33 -7.61
C ILE A 163 -43.31 25.09 -6.55
N GLY A 164 -42.00 25.24 -6.74
CA GLY A 164 -41.21 26.27 -6.09
C GLY A 164 -41.31 27.55 -6.91
N GLN A 165 -41.97 28.56 -6.35
CA GLN A 165 -41.99 29.91 -6.92
C GLN A 165 -40.56 30.46 -6.98
N GLU A 166 -40.09 30.78 -8.19
CA GLU A 166 -38.98 31.70 -8.37
C GLU A 166 -39.42 33.08 -7.87
N ALA A 167 -38.88 33.51 -6.73
CA ALA A 167 -38.81 34.92 -6.43
C ALA A 167 -37.72 35.51 -7.34
N GLU A 168 -38.13 36.35 -8.29
CA GLU A 168 -37.23 37.21 -9.05
C GLU A 168 -36.41 38.05 -8.07
N ILE A 169 -35.15 37.67 -7.88
CA ILE A 169 -34.15 38.59 -7.34
C ILE A 169 -33.72 39.45 -8.53
N GLU A 170 -34.13 40.70 -8.51
CA GLU A 170 -33.65 41.76 -9.40
C GLU A 170 -32.13 41.68 -9.50
N ARG A 171 -31.63 41.45 -10.72
CA ARG A 171 -30.20 41.51 -11.02
C ARG A 171 -29.78 42.96 -10.91
N ASP A 172 -29.21 43.31 -9.77
CA ASP A 172 -28.36 44.47 -9.67
C ASP A 172 -27.19 44.27 -10.65
N THR A 173 -27.13 45.09 -11.69
CA THR A 173 -26.12 45.07 -12.74
C THR A 173 -24.80 45.62 -12.19
N SER A 174 -24.23 44.93 -11.21
CA SER A 174 -22.80 45.03 -10.94
C SER A 174 -22.06 44.30 -12.05
N THR A 175 -21.11 44.98 -12.67
CA THR A 175 -20.20 44.39 -13.66
C THR A 175 -19.50 43.18 -13.05
N SER A 176 -19.97 41.98 -13.36
CA SER A 176 -19.33 40.71 -12.99
C SER A 176 -17.97 40.66 -13.66
N ARG A 177 -16.93 41.11 -12.94
CA ARG A 177 -15.53 40.99 -13.39
C ARG A 177 -15.25 39.54 -13.74
N ARG A 178 -14.65 39.31 -14.90
CA ARG A 178 -14.42 37.95 -15.37
C ARG A 178 -13.17 37.36 -14.67
N TRP A 179 -13.18 36.07 -14.36
CA TRP A 179 -12.08 35.40 -13.66
C TRP A 179 -10.76 35.38 -14.44
N ASP A 180 -10.80 35.59 -15.75
CA ASP A 180 -9.63 35.75 -16.63
C ASP A 180 -8.99 37.15 -16.58
N GLU A 181 -9.60 38.11 -15.89
CA GLU A 181 -9.06 39.46 -15.68
C GLU A 181 -8.25 39.58 -14.37
N LEU A 182 -8.14 38.52 -13.57
CA LEU A 182 -7.29 38.53 -12.38
C LEU A 182 -5.80 38.57 -12.79
N PRO A 183 -5.00 39.51 -12.23
CA PRO A 183 -3.55 39.50 -12.35
C PRO A 183 -2.93 38.15 -11.96
N ILE A 184 -1.91 37.73 -12.72
CA ILE A 184 -1.25 36.42 -12.51
C ILE A 184 -0.65 36.31 -11.11
N GLU A 185 -0.18 37.42 -10.54
CA GLU A 185 0.38 37.48 -9.19
C GLU A 185 -0.67 37.14 -8.12
N LEU A 186 -1.93 37.54 -8.35
CA LEU A 186 -3.03 37.17 -7.45
C LEU A 186 -3.44 35.71 -7.63
N LEU A 187 -3.38 35.18 -8.85
CA LEU A 187 -3.63 33.76 -9.12
C LEU A 187 -2.57 32.87 -8.49
N GLU A 188 -1.30 33.25 -8.55
CA GLU A 188 -0.20 32.57 -7.86
C GLU A 188 -0.37 32.60 -6.34
N LEU A 189 -0.77 33.74 -5.78
CA LEU A 189 -1.07 33.86 -4.35
C LEU A 189 -2.25 32.99 -3.92
N LEU A 190 -3.32 32.93 -4.73
CA LEU A 190 -4.45 32.04 -4.49
C LEU A 190 -4.00 30.58 -4.56
N PHE A 191 -3.34 30.17 -5.64
CA PHE A 191 -2.86 28.82 -5.87
C PHE A 191 -1.97 28.32 -4.72
N SER A 192 -1.07 29.17 -4.21
CA SER A 192 -0.20 28.84 -3.07
C SER A 192 -0.92 28.53 -1.76
N ARG A 193 -2.21 28.86 -1.65
CA ARG A 193 -3.04 28.65 -0.46
C ARG A 193 -4.11 27.57 -0.63
N LEU A 194 -4.20 26.98 -1.82
CA LEU A 194 -5.21 25.98 -2.14
C LEU A 194 -4.84 24.62 -1.55
N SER A 195 -5.88 23.82 -1.26
CA SER A 195 -5.68 22.39 -1.00
C SER A 195 -5.20 21.72 -2.28
N LEU A 196 -4.54 20.56 -2.18
CA LEU A 196 -4.11 19.81 -3.37
C LEU A 196 -5.27 19.54 -4.35
N VAL A 197 -6.47 19.24 -3.83
CA VAL A 197 -7.67 19.02 -4.67
C VAL A 197 -8.03 20.26 -5.46
N ASP A 198 -7.97 21.41 -4.81
CA ASP A 198 -8.28 22.69 -5.46
C ASP A 198 -7.16 23.05 -6.43
N CYS A 199 -5.89 22.76 -6.12
CA CYS A 199 -4.77 22.88 -7.05
C CYS A 199 -4.95 22.01 -8.29
N LEU A 200 -5.46 20.78 -8.14
CA LEU A 200 -5.78 19.87 -9.26
C LEU A 200 -6.91 20.42 -10.15
N ARG A 201 -7.88 21.13 -9.57
CA ARG A 201 -9.03 21.72 -10.28
C ARG A 201 -8.73 23.12 -10.81
N PHE A 202 -7.71 23.78 -10.29
CA PHE A 202 -7.36 25.16 -10.62
C PHE A 202 -7.13 25.40 -12.11
N PRO A 203 -6.40 24.52 -12.85
CA PRO A 203 -6.21 24.70 -14.29
C PRO A 203 -7.50 24.57 -15.10
N SER A 204 -8.55 23.95 -14.54
CA SER A 204 -9.84 23.74 -15.21
C SER A 204 -10.73 24.99 -15.24
N VAL A 205 -10.38 26.06 -14.51
CA VAL A 205 -11.19 27.29 -14.45
C VAL A 205 -11.12 28.06 -15.78
N CYS A 206 -9.91 28.45 -16.20
CA CYS A 206 -9.67 29.09 -17.51
C CYS A 206 -8.18 29.02 -17.89
N LYS A 207 -7.84 29.48 -19.11
CA LYS A 207 -6.45 29.44 -19.63
C LYS A 207 -5.46 30.23 -18.78
N GLU A 208 -5.84 31.37 -18.22
CA GLU A 208 -4.92 32.19 -17.40
C GLU A 208 -4.62 31.52 -16.05
N TRP A 209 -5.62 30.90 -15.42
CA TRP A 209 -5.43 30.11 -14.20
C TRP A 209 -4.54 28.88 -14.45
N SER A 210 -4.71 28.22 -15.60
CA SER A 210 -3.83 27.13 -16.03
C SER A 210 -2.37 27.56 -16.24
N LYS A 211 -2.12 28.81 -16.68
CA LYS A 211 -0.76 29.35 -16.72
C LYS A 211 -0.23 29.64 -15.32
N ALA A 212 -1.03 30.20 -14.43
CA ALA A 212 -0.58 30.52 -13.06
C ALA A 212 -0.18 29.25 -12.26
N SER A 213 -0.84 28.12 -12.50
CA SER A 213 -0.50 26.84 -11.84
C SER A 213 0.91 26.31 -12.17
N SER A 214 1.52 26.71 -13.28
CA SER A 214 2.90 26.27 -13.60
C SER A 214 4.00 27.04 -12.85
N PHE A 215 3.66 28.15 -12.19
CA PHE A 215 4.66 29.05 -11.59
C PHE A 215 4.77 28.93 -10.05
N SER A 216 3.89 28.19 -9.39
CA SER A 216 3.67 28.36 -7.94
C SER A 216 3.48 27.07 -7.14
N GLN A 217 4.47 26.15 -7.14
CA GLN A 217 4.63 25.23 -6.00
C GLN A 217 5.50 25.89 -4.92
N LYS A 218 4.93 26.82 -4.15
CA LYS A 218 5.62 27.48 -3.01
C LYS A 218 5.25 26.89 -1.64
N GLY A 219 4.41 25.86 -1.59
CA GLY A 219 3.96 25.22 -0.34
C GLY A 219 4.49 23.81 -0.19
N VAL A 220 4.60 23.34 1.06
CA VAL A 220 4.90 21.94 1.36
C VAL A 220 3.73 21.08 0.88
N ILE A 221 4.02 20.16 -0.05
CA ILE A 221 3.04 19.20 -0.51
C ILE A 221 3.11 18.00 0.42
N TRP A 222 2.00 17.73 1.10
CA TRP A 222 1.89 16.63 2.03
C TRP A 222 1.71 15.30 1.30
N PRO A 223 2.43 14.23 1.68
CA PRO A 223 2.19 12.89 1.15
C PRO A 223 0.76 12.42 1.41
N TRP A 224 0.17 11.77 0.41
CA TRP A 224 -1.13 11.15 0.50
C TRP A 224 -0.97 9.63 0.42
N LEU A 225 -1.78 8.89 1.17
CA LEU A 225 -1.76 7.43 1.06
C LEU A 225 -2.58 7.04 -0.15
N MET A 226 -1.90 6.59 -1.21
CA MET A 226 -2.55 5.97 -2.35
C MET A 226 -2.85 4.51 -2.04
N HIS A 227 -4.06 4.06 -2.35
CA HIS A 227 -4.41 2.65 -2.32
C HIS A 227 -5.27 2.24 -3.52
N LEU A 228 -5.16 0.98 -3.89
CA LEU A 228 -5.94 0.38 -4.96
C LEU A 228 -7.08 -0.43 -4.36
N PRO A 229 -8.32 0.09 -4.31
CA PRO A 229 -9.49 -0.71 -3.97
C PRO A 229 -9.76 -1.75 -5.08
N ASN A 230 -10.89 -2.44 -4.96
CA ASN A 230 -11.34 -3.43 -5.94
C ASN A 230 -11.13 -2.99 -7.41
N LEU A 231 -10.25 -3.72 -8.10
CA LEU A 231 -9.75 -3.43 -9.44
C LEU A 231 -10.80 -3.45 -10.55
N LYS A 232 -12.04 -3.93 -10.27
CA LYS A 232 -13.17 -3.91 -11.22
C LYS A 232 -13.40 -2.52 -11.84
N PHE A 233 -13.21 -1.47 -11.06
CA PHE A 233 -13.59 -0.11 -11.44
C PHE A 233 -12.41 0.77 -11.87
N GLY A 234 -11.18 0.27 -11.79
CA GLY A 234 -9.96 1.02 -12.11
C GLY A 234 -9.85 2.37 -11.41
N SER A 235 -10.25 2.40 -10.14
CA SER A 235 -10.17 3.59 -9.30
C SER A 235 -8.94 3.50 -8.39
N CYS A 236 -8.19 4.59 -8.29
CA CYS A 236 -7.20 4.82 -7.26
C CYS A 236 -7.84 5.68 -6.17
N LYS A 237 -7.63 5.31 -4.90
CA LYS A 237 -8.08 6.10 -3.76
C LYS A 237 -6.89 6.76 -3.09
N PHE A 238 -7.10 7.99 -2.62
CA PHE A 238 -6.09 8.79 -1.94
C PHE A 238 -6.63 9.28 -0.62
N PHE A 239 -5.93 8.97 0.46
CA PHE A 239 -6.28 9.46 1.78
C PHE A 239 -5.35 10.61 2.19
N ASP A 240 -5.97 11.74 2.52
CA ASP A 240 -5.31 12.89 3.13
C ASP A 240 -5.37 12.76 4.67
N PRO A 241 -4.23 12.49 5.34
CA PRO A 241 -4.19 12.26 6.78
C PRO A 241 -4.44 13.51 7.62
N PHE A 242 -4.38 14.70 7.02
CA PHE A 242 -4.55 15.97 7.73
C PHE A 242 -6.01 16.43 7.70
N ASN A 243 -6.64 16.30 6.53
CA ASN A 243 -8.04 16.65 6.36
C ASN A 243 -9.00 15.49 6.69
N CYS A 244 -8.48 14.28 6.95
CA CYS A 244 -9.28 13.08 7.21
C CYS A 244 -10.28 12.81 6.08
N LYS A 245 -9.83 13.02 4.83
CA LYS A 245 -10.66 12.91 3.61
C LYS A 245 -10.06 11.89 2.66
N GLU A 246 -10.94 11.13 2.02
CA GLU A 246 -10.58 10.21 0.94
C GLU A 246 -11.08 10.77 -0.39
N TYR A 247 -10.22 10.70 -1.41
CA TYR A 247 -10.48 11.14 -2.76
C TYR A 247 -10.39 9.95 -3.70
N THR A 248 -11.26 9.90 -4.70
CA THR A 248 -11.23 8.84 -5.73
C THR A 248 -10.85 9.45 -7.06
N LEU A 249 -9.86 8.87 -7.72
CA LEU A 249 -9.46 9.21 -9.07
C LEU A 249 -9.55 7.97 -9.94
N ARG A 250 -10.11 8.11 -11.14
CA ARG A 250 -10.17 7.02 -12.11
C ARG A 250 -8.85 6.99 -12.89
N SER A 251 -8.28 5.80 -13.04
CA SER A 251 -7.09 5.58 -13.86
C SER A 251 -7.29 4.35 -14.74
N ASP A 252 -7.28 4.56 -16.06
CA ASP A 252 -7.44 3.48 -17.02
C ASP A 252 -6.24 2.50 -17.00
N ALA A 253 -5.11 2.93 -16.44
CA ALA A 253 -3.91 2.10 -16.28
C ALA A 253 -4.11 0.90 -15.35
N VAL A 254 -5.04 1.00 -14.39
CA VAL A 254 -5.32 -0.05 -13.40
C VAL A 254 -6.65 -0.77 -13.68
N VAL A 255 -7.39 -0.37 -14.73
CA VAL A 255 -8.62 -1.05 -15.16
C VAL A 255 -8.28 -2.41 -15.76
N GLY A 256 -9.01 -3.44 -15.33
CA GLY A 256 -8.99 -4.74 -16.01
C GLY A 256 -7.68 -5.52 -15.88
N ALA A 257 -6.85 -5.21 -14.87
CA ALA A 257 -5.68 -6.01 -14.54
C ALA A 257 -6.07 -7.48 -14.37
N CYS A 258 -5.38 -8.36 -15.08
CA CYS A 258 -5.62 -9.79 -15.11
C CYS A 258 -5.04 -10.49 -13.87
N ASP A 259 -4.08 -9.85 -13.19
CA ASP A 259 -3.37 -10.36 -12.02
C ASP A 259 -3.49 -9.40 -10.82
N HIS A 260 -2.84 -9.73 -9.71
CA HIS A 260 -2.70 -8.85 -8.56
C HIS A 260 -1.82 -7.64 -8.89
N LEU A 261 -2.24 -6.46 -8.43
CA LEU A 261 -1.43 -5.25 -8.48
C LEU A 261 -0.74 -5.04 -7.13
N ALA A 262 0.53 -4.69 -7.15
CA ALA A 262 1.26 -4.26 -5.96
C ALA A 262 1.93 -2.91 -6.22
N LEU A 263 1.69 -1.96 -5.32
CA LEU A 263 2.41 -0.68 -5.28
C LEU A 263 3.78 -0.96 -4.62
N ARG A 264 4.86 -0.56 -5.30
CA ARG A 264 6.23 -0.94 -4.91
C ARG A 264 7.03 0.19 -4.33
N PHE A 265 7.05 1.32 -5.02
CA PHE A 265 7.87 2.48 -4.72
C PHE A 265 7.17 3.72 -5.25
N SER A 266 7.37 4.86 -4.59
CA SER A 266 6.91 6.13 -5.13
C SER A 266 7.85 7.26 -4.79
N LYS A 267 8.04 8.15 -5.75
CA LYS A 267 8.91 9.32 -5.68
C LYS A 267 8.45 10.32 -6.74
N ASP A 268 8.55 11.61 -6.46
CA ASP A 268 8.30 12.69 -7.43
C ASP A 268 6.94 12.59 -8.17
N GLY A 269 5.88 12.12 -7.52
CA GLY A 269 4.54 11.93 -8.11
C GLY A 269 4.34 10.64 -8.91
N TRP A 270 5.39 9.84 -9.10
CA TRP A 270 5.33 8.57 -9.79
C TRP A 270 5.22 7.41 -8.81
N VAL A 271 4.47 6.39 -9.21
CA VAL A 271 4.34 5.12 -8.47
C VAL A 271 4.76 3.97 -9.38
N VAL A 272 5.69 3.15 -8.91
CA VAL A 272 6.06 1.89 -9.55
C VAL A 272 5.06 0.81 -9.12
N VAL A 273 4.45 0.16 -10.10
CA VAL A 273 3.42 -0.86 -9.92
C VAL A 273 3.86 -2.15 -10.61
N THR A 274 3.65 -3.28 -9.93
CA THR A 274 3.79 -4.60 -10.55
C THR A 274 2.42 -5.24 -10.73
N GLU A 275 2.16 -5.82 -11.90
CA GLU A 275 1.03 -6.71 -12.15
C GLU A 275 1.55 -8.15 -12.23
N GLY A 276 1.14 -8.99 -11.28
CA GLY A 276 1.62 -10.36 -11.18
C GLY A 276 3.11 -10.44 -10.87
N ASN A 277 3.74 -11.48 -11.41
CA ASN A 277 5.15 -11.79 -11.21
C ASN A 277 6.06 -11.35 -12.36
N LYS A 278 5.57 -10.60 -13.36
CA LYS A 278 6.44 -10.17 -14.48
C LYS A 278 6.24 -8.75 -14.97
N LYS A 279 5.02 -8.19 -14.93
CA LYS A 279 4.76 -6.90 -15.56
C LYS A 279 5.07 -5.78 -14.58
N ILE A 280 5.76 -4.76 -15.07
CA ILE A 280 6.13 -3.58 -14.30
C ILE A 280 5.75 -2.34 -15.11
N PHE A 281 5.15 -1.35 -14.46
CA PHE A 281 4.90 -0.06 -15.05
C PHE A 281 4.98 1.04 -13.99
N MET A 282 5.24 2.26 -14.44
CA MET A 282 5.14 3.46 -13.62
C MET A 282 3.87 4.20 -13.98
N LEU A 283 3.19 4.73 -12.97
CA LEU A 283 1.96 5.49 -13.09
C LEU A 283 2.13 6.82 -12.36
N ASN A 284 1.86 7.92 -13.05
CA ASN A 284 1.52 9.17 -12.38
C ASN A 284 -0.01 9.28 -12.37
N PRO A 285 -0.67 9.09 -11.20
CA PRO A 285 -2.13 9.09 -11.14
C PRO A 285 -2.73 10.48 -11.37
N PHE A 286 -1.98 11.56 -11.16
CA PHE A 286 -2.49 12.93 -11.31
C PHE A 286 -2.46 13.40 -12.76
N THR A 287 -1.45 12.99 -13.52
CA THR A 287 -1.34 13.29 -14.96
C THR A 287 -1.94 12.21 -15.85
N GLY A 288 -2.16 11.00 -15.31
CA GLY A 288 -2.62 9.83 -16.05
C GLY A 288 -1.53 9.18 -16.93
N GLN A 289 -0.29 9.67 -16.85
CA GLN A 289 0.82 9.12 -17.64
C GLN A 289 1.23 7.74 -17.14
N VAL A 290 1.56 6.86 -18.09
CA VAL A 290 1.99 5.49 -17.83
C VAL A 290 3.25 5.19 -18.62
N ILE A 291 4.27 4.66 -17.95
CA ILE A 291 5.50 4.19 -18.56
C ILE A 291 5.56 2.68 -18.34
N LYS A 292 5.57 1.90 -19.42
CA LYS A 292 5.66 0.44 -19.34
C LYS A 292 7.13 0.04 -19.41
N LEU A 293 7.55 -0.78 -18.46
CA LEU A 293 8.89 -1.35 -18.43
C LEU A 293 8.86 -2.76 -19.07
N PRO A 294 10.00 -3.25 -19.57
CA PRO A 294 10.12 -4.65 -19.95
C PRO A 294 9.75 -5.59 -18.81
N PRO A 295 9.26 -6.80 -19.12
CA PRO A 295 9.02 -7.81 -18.10
C PRO A 295 10.27 -8.03 -17.25
N ALA A 296 10.05 -8.27 -15.96
CA ALA A 296 11.12 -8.61 -15.04
C ALA A 296 11.99 -9.77 -15.54
N PRO A 297 13.32 -9.74 -15.31
CA PRO A 297 14.18 -10.89 -15.52
C PRO A 297 13.62 -12.13 -14.80
N THR A 298 13.64 -13.29 -15.46
CA THR A 298 13.22 -14.54 -14.82
C THR A 298 14.44 -15.16 -14.14
N LEU A 299 14.40 -15.32 -12.82
CA LEU A 299 15.54 -15.86 -12.07
C LEU A 299 15.35 -17.35 -11.75
N PRO A 300 16.42 -18.16 -11.79
CA PRO A 300 16.33 -19.61 -11.57
C PRO A 300 15.78 -19.99 -10.19
N PHE A 301 15.91 -19.10 -9.20
CA PHE A 301 15.65 -19.39 -7.78
C PHE A 301 14.52 -18.54 -7.18
N LYS A 302 13.88 -17.66 -7.95
CA LYS A 302 12.88 -16.73 -7.43
C LYS A 302 11.82 -16.36 -8.48
N ASP A 303 10.56 -16.60 -8.14
CA ASP A 303 9.39 -16.19 -8.94
C ASP A 303 9.02 -14.71 -8.74
N TYR A 304 9.68 -14.01 -7.81
CA TYR A 304 9.35 -12.65 -7.41
C TYR A 304 10.35 -11.63 -7.98
N ILE A 305 9.81 -10.57 -8.57
CA ILE A 305 10.50 -9.67 -9.51
C ILE A 305 11.65 -8.88 -8.89
N PHE A 306 11.46 -8.23 -7.74
CA PHE A 306 12.50 -7.46 -7.04
C PHE A 306 12.20 -7.40 -5.54
N ASP A 307 13.25 -7.47 -4.71
CA ASP A 307 13.17 -7.18 -3.28
C ASP A 307 13.06 -5.67 -3.04
N GLY A 308 13.71 -4.85 -3.86
CA GLY A 308 13.60 -3.40 -3.82
C GLY A 308 13.67 -2.80 -5.22
N ILE A 309 12.98 -1.69 -5.43
CA ILE A 309 13.01 -0.96 -6.71
C ILE A 309 13.05 0.54 -6.45
N SER A 310 13.86 1.26 -7.21
CA SER A 310 14.03 2.71 -7.10
C SER A 310 14.42 3.31 -8.45
N PHE A 311 14.43 4.63 -8.56
CA PHE A 311 14.83 5.33 -9.78
C PHE A 311 15.54 6.65 -9.50
N MET A 312 16.40 7.02 -10.44
CA MET A 312 17.38 8.09 -10.25
C MET A 312 16.74 9.48 -10.25
N SER A 313 16.01 9.80 -11.31
CA SER A 313 15.49 11.14 -11.60
C SER A 313 14.05 11.10 -12.12
N ASP A 314 13.48 12.24 -12.50
CA ASP A 314 12.16 12.27 -13.14
C ASP A 314 12.19 11.50 -14.48
N PRO A 315 11.14 10.75 -14.85
CA PRO A 315 11.09 10.02 -16.11
C PRO A 315 11.23 10.85 -17.39
N ALA A 316 11.02 12.17 -17.34
CA ALA A 316 11.28 13.08 -18.45
C ALA A 316 12.76 13.48 -18.57
N SER A 317 13.59 13.17 -17.57
CA SER A 317 15.01 13.52 -17.54
C SER A 317 15.86 12.58 -18.41
N PRO A 318 16.90 13.09 -19.11
CA PRO A 318 17.76 12.25 -19.96
C PRO A 318 18.63 11.25 -19.17
N ASP A 319 18.85 11.50 -17.87
CA ASP A 319 19.59 10.61 -16.97
C ASP A 319 18.69 9.57 -16.29
N PHE A 320 17.41 9.48 -16.65
CA PHE A 320 16.47 8.57 -16.03
C PHE A 320 16.86 7.09 -16.18
N VAL A 321 16.93 6.40 -15.03
CA VAL A 321 17.17 4.96 -14.93
C VAL A 321 16.34 4.39 -13.79
N VAL A 322 15.76 3.23 -14.03
CA VAL A 322 15.12 2.40 -13.00
C VAL A 322 16.07 1.28 -12.59
N TYR A 323 16.23 1.07 -11.29
CA TYR A 323 17.04 0.00 -10.72
C TYR A 323 16.18 -0.95 -9.88
N GLY A 324 16.22 -2.24 -10.23
CA GLY A 324 15.62 -3.32 -9.47
C GLY A 324 16.71 -4.14 -8.76
N PHE A 325 16.47 -4.48 -7.50
CA PHE A 325 17.42 -5.16 -6.63
C PHE A 325 16.85 -6.51 -6.19
N VAL A 326 17.66 -7.55 -6.29
CA VAL A 326 17.36 -8.89 -5.79
C VAL A 326 18.47 -9.34 -4.87
N PHE A 327 18.08 -9.86 -3.71
CA PHE A 327 18.99 -10.39 -2.71
C PHE A 327 18.72 -11.87 -2.47
N GLN A 328 19.79 -12.66 -2.37
CA GLN A 328 19.67 -14.05 -1.96
C GLN A 328 19.47 -14.15 -0.44
N ILE A 329 18.71 -15.16 0.00
CA ILE A 329 18.41 -15.40 1.42
C ILE A 329 19.68 -15.56 2.26
N CYS A 330 20.75 -16.17 1.71
CA CYS A 330 22.03 -16.34 2.42
C CYS A 330 22.87 -15.05 2.50
N GLY A 331 22.52 -14.00 1.74
CA GLY A 331 23.22 -12.72 1.71
C GLY A 331 24.52 -12.71 0.90
N GLU A 332 24.87 -13.81 0.22
CA GLU A 332 26.13 -13.97 -0.51
C GLU A 332 26.05 -13.55 -1.98
N PHE A 333 24.88 -13.09 -2.43
CA PHE A 333 24.65 -12.70 -3.80
C PHE A 333 23.66 -11.54 -3.88
N VAL A 334 24.01 -10.53 -4.68
CA VAL A 334 23.18 -9.39 -4.99
C VAL A 334 23.12 -9.23 -6.49
N GLU A 335 21.91 -9.07 -7.01
CA GLU A 335 21.67 -8.82 -8.41
C GLU A 335 20.97 -7.48 -8.57
N ILE A 336 21.47 -6.68 -9.49
CA ILE A 336 20.96 -5.35 -9.77
C ILE A 336 20.66 -5.26 -11.25
N SER A 337 19.40 -5.05 -11.55
CA SER A 337 18.90 -4.83 -12.91
C SER A 337 18.70 -3.34 -13.15
N SER A 338 19.19 -2.82 -14.27
CA SER A 338 18.94 -1.43 -14.68
C SER A 338 18.18 -1.36 -16.00
N TRP A 339 17.29 -0.39 -16.13
CA TRP A 339 16.55 -0.12 -17.36
C TRP A 339 16.45 1.38 -17.66
N ARG A 340 16.63 1.73 -18.95
CA ARG A 340 16.44 3.08 -19.49
C ARG A 340 15.31 3.12 -20.52
N PRO A 341 14.61 4.27 -20.68
CA PRO A 341 13.63 4.44 -21.74
C PRO A 341 14.19 4.10 -23.12
N GLY A 342 13.47 3.25 -23.85
CA GLY A 342 13.86 2.78 -25.19
C GLY A 342 14.60 1.44 -25.19
N GLU A 343 15.04 0.94 -24.04
CA GLU A 343 15.60 -0.42 -23.93
C GLU A 343 14.48 -1.47 -23.90
N GLU A 344 14.65 -2.56 -24.64
CA GLU A 344 13.68 -3.67 -24.69
C GLU A 344 13.87 -4.70 -23.56
N GLU A 345 15.04 -4.71 -22.92
CA GLU A 345 15.42 -5.66 -21.88
C GLU A 345 16.13 -4.95 -20.72
N TRP A 346 16.18 -5.60 -19.56
CA TRP A 346 16.94 -5.13 -18.41
C TRP A 346 18.42 -5.49 -18.56
N THR A 347 19.31 -4.56 -18.21
CA THR A 347 20.75 -4.87 -18.08
C THR A 347 21.03 -5.41 -16.68
N LEU A 348 21.63 -6.60 -16.61
CA LEU A 348 21.91 -7.32 -15.37
C LEU A 348 23.33 -7.09 -14.88
N LEU A 349 23.49 -6.85 -13.58
CA LEU A 349 24.76 -6.87 -12.87
C LEU A 349 24.66 -7.80 -11.66
N GLU A 350 25.64 -8.69 -11.53
CA GLU A 350 25.73 -9.65 -10.45
C GLU A 350 26.93 -9.33 -9.56
N PHE A 351 26.72 -9.41 -8.25
CA PHE A 351 27.72 -9.11 -7.25
C PHE A 351 27.80 -10.22 -6.21
N LEU A 352 29.02 -10.58 -5.84
CA LEU A 352 29.33 -11.47 -4.72
C LEU A 352 29.93 -10.60 -3.62
N PRO A 353 29.16 -10.23 -2.59
CA PRO A 353 29.65 -9.40 -1.50
C PRO A 353 30.82 -10.07 -0.76
N ASP A 354 31.86 -9.32 -0.42
CA ASP A 354 32.96 -9.80 0.41
C ASP A 354 32.48 -10.27 1.80
N ILE A 355 31.39 -9.68 2.28
CA ILE A 355 30.72 -10.01 3.54
C ILE A 355 29.23 -10.19 3.25
N PRO A 356 28.58 -11.24 3.78
CA PRO A 356 27.15 -11.46 3.55
C PRO A 356 26.29 -10.26 3.97
N PHE A 357 25.41 -9.82 3.08
CA PHE A 357 24.48 -8.73 3.32
C PHE A 357 23.04 -9.23 3.42
N TYR A 358 22.38 -8.93 4.53
CA TYR A 358 21.00 -9.33 4.76
C TYR A 358 20.11 -8.09 4.69
N PRO A 359 19.44 -7.83 3.56
CA PRO A 359 18.59 -6.64 3.44
C PRO A 359 17.39 -6.74 4.39
N THR A 360 16.91 -5.57 4.77
CA THR A 360 15.55 -5.36 5.27
C THR A 360 14.58 -5.25 4.10
N SER A 361 13.27 -5.25 4.36
CA SER A 361 12.22 -5.25 3.34
C SER A 361 11.85 -3.85 2.80
N ASN A 362 12.79 -2.90 2.80
CA ASN A 362 12.61 -1.53 2.30
C ASN A 362 13.22 -1.34 0.92
N ASN A 363 12.71 -0.37 0.15
CA ASN A 363 13.36 0.03 -1.09
C ASN A 363 14.72 0.70 -0.84
N PRO A 364 15.66 0.59 -1.80
CA PRO A 364 16.90 1.36 -1.81
C PRO A 364 16.65 2.86 -1.89
N VAL A 365 17.43 3.62 -1.13
CA VAL A 365 17.37 5.08 -1.08
C VAL A 365 18.51 5.67 -1.89
N LEU A 366 18.20 6.59 -2.80
CA LEU A 366 19.21 7.35 -3.53
C LEU A 366 19.76 8.43 -2.59
N PHE A 367 21.07 8.40 -2.33
CA PHE A 367 21.76 9.35 -1.49
C PHE A 367 23.12 9.67 -2.09
N GLN A 368 23.40 10.96 -2.34
CA GLN A 368 24.66 11.43 -2.93
C GLN A 368 25.07 10.71 -4.23
N GLY A 369 24.10 10.27 -5.05
CA GLY A 369 24.33 9.59 -6.33
C GLY A 369 24.48 8.07 -6.24
N GLU A 370 24.41 7.49 -5.04
CA GLU A 370 24.49 6.04 -4.82
C GLU A 370 23.19 5.51 -4.19
N TYR A 371 22.93 4.21 -4.32
CA TYR A 371 21.78 3.57 -3.71
C TYR A 371 22.17 2.85 -2.43
N TYR A 372 21.56 3.25 -1.33
CA TYR A 372 21.77 2.68 0.00
C TYR A 372 20.61 1.73 0.36
N CYS A 373 20.98 0.53 0.78
CA CYS A 373 20.09 -0.53 1.24
C CYS A 373 20.36 -0.77 2.73
N LEU A 374 19.33 -0.73 3.56
CA LEU A 374 19.46 -0.99 4.99
C LEU A 374 19.48 -2.50 5.26
N GLY A 375 20.54 -2.95 5.92
CA GLY A 375 20.71 -4.32 6.41
C GLY A 375 20.06 -4.54 7.78
N ARG A 376 19.81 -5.80 8.13
CA ARG A 376 19.05 -6.20 9.33
C ARG A 376 19.70 -5.79 10.64
N LYS A 377 21.02 -5.66 10.69
CA LYS A 377 21.75 -5.24 11.89
C LYS A 377 22.06 -3.75 11.88
N GLY A 378 21.66 -3.02 10.84
CA GLY A 378 21.97 -1.60 10.64
C GLY A 378 23.15 -1.33 9.72
N GLU A 379 23.77 -2.39 9.17
CA GLU A 379 24.77 -2.25 8.11
C GLU A 379 24.15 -1.65 6.82
N LEU A 380 24.97 -1.06 5.96
CA LEU A 380 24.51 -0.43 4.72
C LEU A 380 25.13 -1.12 3.50
N GLY A 381 24.29 -1.65 2.62
CA GLY A 381 24.69 -2.07 1.29
C GLY A 381 24.62 -0.89 0.33
N VAL A 382 25.68 -0.62 -0.41
CA VAL A 382 25.81 0.56 -1.27
C VAL A 382 26.09 0.13 -2.69
N PHE A 383 25.19 0.51 -3.60
CA PHE A 383 25.39 0.37 -5.03
C PHE A 383 25.75 1.70 -5.65
N ASN A 384 26.92 1.74 -6.30
CA ASN A 384 27.33 2.89 -7.10
C ASN A 384 26.97 2.64 -8.58
N PRO A 385 26.00 3.39 -9.15
CA PRO A 385 25.56 3.18 -10.52
C PRO A 385 26.59 3.58 -11.59
N GLU A 386 27.47 4.53 -11.29
CA GLU A 386 28.51 5.01 -12.22
C GLU A 386 29.66 4.02 -12.31
N LEU A 387 30.17 3.58 -11.16
CA LEU A 387 31.27 2.64 -11.06
C LEU A 387 30.83 1.18 -11.22
N LYS A 388 29.52 0.91 -11.13
CA LYS A 388 28.91 -0.43 -11.14
C LYS A 388 29.53 -1.33 -10.08
N THR A 389 29.63 -0.81 -8.86
CA THR A 389 30.18 -1.54 -7.71
C THR A 389 29.12 -1.73 -6.64
N TRP A 390 29.23 -2.83 -5.91
CA TRP A 390 28.44 -3.12 -4.72
C TRP A 390 29.39 -3.26 -3.54
N ASN A 391 29.18 -2.49 -2.48
CA ASN A 391 29.96 -2.53 -1.26
C ASN A 391 29.06 -2.69 -0.05
N VAL A 392 29.50 -3.44 0.96
CA VAL A 392 28.81 -3.53 2.24
C VAL A 392 29.63 -2.75 3.25
N LEU A 393 29.06 -1.65 3.75
CA LEU A 393 29.67 -0.86 4.81
C LEU A 393 29.50 -1.61 6.12
N SER A 394 30.60 -2.18 6.60
CA SER A 394 30.70 -2.79 7.94
C SER A 394 30.81 -1.76 9.06
N GLU A 395 31.03 -0.48 8.71
CA GLU A 395 31.39 0.57 9.65
C GLU A 395 30.27 1.36 10.31
N PRO A 396 28.96 1.30 9.96
CA PRO A 396 27.95 1.63 10.95
C PRO A 396 28.03 0.61 12.10
N GLU A 397 28.28 1.07 13.33
CA GLU A 397 28.10 0.19 14.49
C GLU A 397 26.69 -0.44 14.42
N PRO A 398 26.57 -1.78 14.53
CA PRO A 398 25.28 -2.43 14.37
C PRO A 398 24.29 -1.90 15.41
N ILE A 399 23.12 -1.46 14.94
CA ILE A 399 22.01 -1.07 15.80
C ILE A 399 21.56 -2.29 16.62
N PHE A 400 21.56 -3.48 16.00
CA PHE A 400 21.18 -4.73 16.64
C PHE A 400 22.23 -5.84 16.43
N PRO A 401 23.33 -5.83 17.21
CA PRO A 401 24.43 -6.77 16.99
C PRO A 401 24.00 -8.23 17.20
N ASN A 402 23.00 -8.47 18.05
CA ASN A 402 22.50 -9.80 18.42
C ASN A 402 21.08 -10.08 17.90
N ALA A 403 20.58 -9.33 16.90
CA ALA A 403 19.23 -9.57 16.38
C ALA A 403 19.09 -11.00 15.84
N PRO A 404 18.12 -11.79 16.33
CA PRO A 404 17.77 -13.06 15.72
C PRO A 404 17.34 -12.88 14.26
N TRP A 405 17.67 -13.85 13.41
CA TRP A 405 17.35 -13.82 11.98
C TRP A 405 15.84 -13.82 11.67
N TYR A 406 14.99 -14.16 12.63
CA TYR A 406 13.53 -14.23 12.51
C TYR A 406 12.81 -13.02 13.11
N VAL A 407 13.53 -12.00 13.60
CA VAL A 407 12.88 -10.79 14.13
C VAL A 407 12.12 -10.09 13.00
N SER A 408 10.82 -9.96 13.23
CA SER A 408 9.82 -9.50 12.28
C SER A 408 9.57 -8.00 12.53
N GLU A 409 10.45 -7.17 11.97
CA GLU A 409 10.33 -5.70 12.08
C GLU A 409 10.27 -5.06 10.70
N TYR A 410 9.42 -4.05 10.57
CA TYR A 410 9.49 -3.12 9.46
C TYR A 410 10.66 -2.18 9.72
N SER A 411 11.54 -2.09 8.74
CA SER A 411 12.69 -1.21 8.77
C SER A 411 12.60 -0.31 7.56
N HIS A 412 12.88 0.98 7.74
CA HIS A 412 12.85 1.97 6.67
C HIS A 412 14.14 2.77 6.70
N LEU A 413 14.71 3.02 5.52
CA LEU A 413 15.77 4.00 5.34
C LEU A 413 15.16 5.21 4.63
N ILE A 414 15.53 6.40 5.09
CA ILE A 414 14.98 7.66 4.59
C ILE A 414 16.11 8.65 4.42
N GLU A 415 16.09 9.38 3.31
CA GLU A 415 16.95 10.54 3.07
C GLU A 415 16.13 11.81 3.26
N LEU A 416 16.72 12.79 3.95
CA LEU A 416 16.18 14.15 4.02
C LEU A 416 17.31 15.15 4.26
N ASP A 417 17.42 16.16 3.39
CA ASP A 417 18.38 17.27 3.52
C ASP A 417 19.84 16.82 3.70
N GLY A 418 20.24 15.70 3.08
CA GLY A 418 21.59 15.17 3.23
C GLY A 418 21.82 14.29 4.46
N ASP A 419 20.78 14.01 5.26
CA ASP A 419 20.82 13.08 6.39
C ASP A 419 20.20 11.73 6.01
N LEU A 420 20.78 10.63 6.51
CA LEU A 420 20.18 9.30 6.48
C LEU A 420 19.55 8.96 7.83
N ILE A 421 18.28 8.59 7.81
CA ILE A 421 17.47 8.25 8.98
C ILE A 421 16.96 6.83 8.80
N SER A 422 17.12 5.99 9.83
CA SER A 422 16.51 4.66 9.89
C SER A 422 15.38 4.60 10.90
N VAL A 423 14.26 3.98 10.52
CA VAL A 423 13.07 3.81 11.34
C VAL A 423 12.77 2.32 11.48
N PHE A 424 12.68 1.83 12.71
CA PHE A 424 12.34 0.45 13.03
C PHE A 424 11.05 0.42 13.81
N ARG A 425 10.06 -0.31 13.30
CA ARG A 425 8.77 -0.51 13.95
C ARG A 425 8.37 -1.97 13.92
N THR A 426 7.65 -2.40 14.94
CA THR A 426 6.98 -3.69 14.96
C THR A 426 5.48 -3.46 14.82
N ASP A 427 4.73 -4.49 14.44
CA ASP A 427 3.29 -4.41 14.52
C ASP A 427 2.76 -4.66 15.93
N GLU A 428 3.59 -4.92 16.95
CA GLU A 428 3.17 -5.07 18.35
C GLU A 428 2.71 -3.74 18.95
N LEU A 429 1.54 -3.75 19.61
CA LEU A 429 0.86 -2.57 20.16
C LEU A 429 1.67 -1.83 21.22
N LYS A 430 2.57 -2.53 21.91
CA LYS A 430 3.32 -1.99 23.07
C LYS A 430 4.77 -1.64 22.75
N GLN A 431 5.26 -1.91 21.54
CA GLN A 431 6.64 -1.63 21.17
C GLN A 431 6.77 -0.23 20.57
N PRO A 432 7.67 0.61 21.10
CA PRO A 432 7.89 1.94 20.56
C PRO A 432 8.58 1.87 19.20
N ILE A 433 8.28 2.83 18.33
CA ILE A 433 9.08 3.05 17.12
C ILE A 433 10.46 3.58 17.52
N ARG A 434 11.51 2.99 16.96
CA ARG A 434 12.90 3.41 17.18
C ARG A 434 13.40 4.13 15.94
N VAL A 435 14.05 5.26 16.15
CA VAL A 435 14.57 6.09 15.06
C VAL A 435 16.05 6.38 15.33
N PHE A 436 16.86 6.28 14.29
CA PHE A 436 18.29 6.57 14.35
C PHE A 436 18.69 7.46 13.18
N LYS A 437 19.61 8.38 13.43
CA LYS A 437 20.26 9.19 12.41
C LYS A 437 21.70 8.72 12.25
N LEU A 438 22.18 8.58 11.02
CA LEU A 438 23.56 8.22 10.76
C LEU A 438 24.46 9.44 10.92
N ASP A 439 25.43 9.37 11.83
CA ASP A 439 26.58 10.28 11.82
C ASP A 439 27.55 9.78 10.75
N GLN A 440 27.53 10.43 9.57
CA GLN A 440 28.38 10.06 8.43
C GLN A 440 29.88 10.24 8.71
N SER A 441 30.26 11.11 9.64
CA SER A 441 31.67 11.35 9.96
C SER A 441 32.28 10.26 10.83
N LYS A 442 31.45 9.67 11.71
CA LYS A 442 31.85 8.58 12.61
C LYS A 442 31.43 7.21 12.08
N MET A 443 30.52 7.17 11.11
CA MET A 443 29.77 5.98 10.71
C MET A 443 29.12 5.32 11.93
N VAL A 444 28.27 6.04 12.67
CA VAL A 444 27.54 5.45 13.82
C VAL A 444 26.09 5.88 13.78
N TRP A 445 25.19 4.95 14.11
CA TRP A 445 23.77 5.24 14.27
C TRP A 445 23.50 5.88 15.64
N GLU A 446 23.11 7.15 15.63
CA GLU A 446 22.72 7.88 16.83
C GLU A 446 21.20 7.80 17.00
N LYS A 447 20.74 7.22 18.11
CA LYS A 447 19.31 7.15 18.41
C LYS A 447 18.76 8.56 18.61
N ILE A 448 17.67 8.90 17.91
CA ILE A 448 16.99 10.18 18.07
C ILE A 448 15.65 9.99 18.78
N GLU A 449 15.42 10.81 19.80
CA GLU A 449 14.17 10.81 20.56
C GLU A 449 13.21 11.91 20.11
N ASP A 450 13.70 12.87 19.33
CA ASP A 450 12.94 14.00 18.82
C ASP A 450 13.28 14.22 17.33
N LEU A 451 12.26 14.25 16.49
CA LEU A 451 12.37 14.53 15.06
C LEU A 451 12.36 16.04 14.77
N GLY A 452 12.14 16.88 15.77
CA GLY A 452 12.02 18.32 15.63
C GLY A 452 10.88 18.66 14.67
N ASN A 453 11.19 19.39 13.60
CA ASN A 453 10.22 19.78 12.58
C ASN A 453 10.00 18.71 11.49
N MET A 454 10.56 17.51 11.60
CA MET A 454 10.37 16.46 10.60
C MET A 454 9.05 15.70 10.83
N THR A 455 8.45 15.27 9.72
CA THR A 455 7.34 14.34 9.69
C THR A 455 7.70 13.21 8.75
N LEU A 456 7.60 11.98 9.24
CA LEU A 456 7.91 10.78 8.46
C LEU A 456 6.62 10.07 8.05
N PHE A 457 6.63 9.45 6.88
CA PHE A 457 5.56 8.62 6.35
C PHE A 457 6.16 7.29 5.98
N VAL A 458 5.68 6.20 6.57
CA VAL A 458 6.22 4.86 6.35
C VAL A 458 5.10 3.89 6.01
N ASP A 459 5.30 3.11 4.95
CA ASP A 459 4.40 2.02 4.58
C ASP A 459 5.06 0.64 4.80
N HIS A 460 4.86 -0.33 3.90
CA HIS A 460 5.49 -1.64 3.99
C HIS A 460 6.87 -1.69 3.31
N ARG A 461 7.14 -0.77 2.37
CA ARG A 461 8.34 -0.79 1.50
C ARG A 461 8.91 0.59 1.18
N ASN A 462 8.07 1.61 1.19
CA ASN A 462 8.41 2.98 0.88
C ASN A 462 8.36 3.84 2.14
N SER A 463 9.13 4.91 2.09
CA SER A 463 9.23 5.85 3.19
C SER A 463 9.61 7.23 2.67
N ILE A 464 8.93 8.24 3.20
CA ILE A 464 9.08 9.65 2.81
C ILE A 464 9.28 10.48 4.07
N ALA A 465 10.17 11.46 4.02
CA ALA A 465 10.34 12.45 5.07
C ALA A 465 10.15 13.84 4.51
N ILE A 466 9.50 14.71 5.27
CA ILE A 466 9.34 16.13 4.92
C ILE A 466 9.53 17.01 6.15
N ARG A 467 9.91 18.26 5.90
CA ARG A 467 9.92 19.31 6.92
C ARG A 467 8.51 19.87 7.06
N SER A 468 7.91 19.69 8.23
CA SER A 468 6.63 20.29 8.56
C SER A 468 6.77 21.80 8.75
N PRO A 469 6.02 22.62 8.02
CA PRO A 469 5.91 24.06 8.27
C PRO A 469 5.04 24.37 9.49
N ASP A 470 4.20 23.42 9.92
CA ASP A 470 3.31 23.55 11.07
C ASP A 470 3.77 22.60 12.19
N THR A 471 4.11 23.17 13.34
CA THR A 471 4.50 22.41 14.54
C THR A 471 3.47 21.37 14.96
N LYS A 472 2.19 21.54 14.59
CA LYS A 472 1.13 20.58 14.85
C LYS A 472 1.39 19.22 14.18
N TYR A 473 2.02 19.18 13.01
CA TYR A 473 2.25 17.94 12.26
C TYR A 473 3.69 17.44 12.35
N ALA A 474 4.56 18.24 12.95
CA ALA A 474 5.93 17.90 13.27
C ALA A 474 6.01 16.81 14.34
N ASN A 475 7.19 16.17 14.43
CA ASN A 475 7.51 15.16 15.42
C ASN A 475 6.60 13.93 15.40
N ARG A 476 6.20 13.51 14.19
CA ARG A 476 5.23 12.43 13.95
C ARG A 476 5.69 11.47 12.87
N ILE A 477 5.27 10.22 13.01
CA ILE A 477 5.49 9.15 12.03
C ILE A 477 4.13 8.60 11.61
N TYR A 478 3.69 8.90 10.40
CA TYR A 478 2.44 8.42 9.84
C TYR A 478 2.63 7.01 9.26
N VAL A 479 1.68 6.13 9.56
CA VAL A 479 1.63 4.74 9.06
C VAL A 479 0.39 4.52 8.19
N THR A 480 0.32 3.39 7.51
CA THR A 480 -0.73 3.00 6.54
C THR A 480 -2.11 2.70 7.13
N ARG A 481 -2.33 3.00 8.41
CA ARG A 481 -3.53 2.60 9.16
C ARG A 481 -4.43 3.77 9.50
N PHE A 482 -5.73 3.50 9.65
CA PHE A 482 -6.77 4.50 9.91
C PHE A 482 -7.79 4.01 10.93
N GLU A 483 -8.27 4.90 11.78
CA GLU A 483 -9.43 4.66 12.64
C GLU A 483 -10.71 5.21 11.98
N GLY A 484 -11.82 4.48 12.13
CA GLY A 484 -13.15 4.95 11.74
C GLY A 484 -13.61 4.49 10.36
N LYS A 485 -14.93 4.32 10.21
CA LYS A 485 -15.57 3.88 8.96
C LYS A 485 -15.96 5.06 8.06
N ASP A 486 -16.63 6.07 8.62
CA ASP A 486 -17.17 7.21 7.86
C ASP A 486 -16.18 8.39 7.80
N VAL A 487 -15.52 8.68 8.92
CA VAL A 487 -14.43 9.66 8.99
C VAL A 487 -13.17 8.90 9.36
N LYS A 488 -12.33 8.64 8.35
CA LYS A 488 -11.05 7.97 8.54
C LYS A 488 -10.06 8.95 9.16
N LYS A 489 -9.51 8.63 10.32
CA LYS A 489 -8.41 9.38 10.95
C LYS A 489 -7.10 8.65 10.71
N GLY A 490 -6.11 9.37 10.16
CA GLY A 490 -4.74 8.87 9.97
C GLY A 490 -4.11 8.44 11.29
N LEU A 491 -3.62 7.20 11.36
CA LEU A 491 -2.80 6.74 12.46
C LEU A 491 -1.39 7.29 12.34
N PHE A 492 -0.93 7.96 13.38
CA PHE A 492 0.47 8.38 13.50
C PHE A 492 1.03 8.02 14.86
N TYR A 493 2.32 7.77 14.92
CA TYR A 493 3.07 7.66 16.16
C TYR A 493 3.63 9.02 16.54
N SER A 494 3.33 9.47 17.75
CA SER A 494 3.88 10.70 18.32
C SER A 494 5.23 10.39 18.97
N MET A 495 6.27 11.09 18.53
CA MET A 495 7.59 10.96 19.15
C MET A 495 7.68 11.67 20.50
N GLU A 496 6.73 12.56 20.82
CA GLU A 496 6.66 13.28 22.10
C GLU A 496 6.21 12.36 23.25
N ASP A 497 5.10 11.66 23.07
CA ASP A 497 4.53 10.76 24.10
C ASP A 497 4.81 9.27 23.86
N LYS A 498 5.50 8.94 22.77
CA LYS A 498 5.88 7.58 22.37
C LYS A 498 4.69 6.63 22.22
N SER A 499 3.59 7.13 21.65
CA SER A 499 2.38 6.34 21.45
C SER A 499 1.68 6.63 20.12
N TYR A 500 0.81 5.70 19.71
CA TYR A 500 -0.01 5.85 18.51
C TYR A 500 -1.28 6.66 18.79
N HIS A 501 -1.60 7.55 17.85
CA HIS A 501 -2.79 8.40 17.85
C HIS A 501 -3.53 8.28 16.52
N PRO A 502 -4.81 7.84 16.53
CA PRO A 502 -5.52 7.22 17.67
C PRO A 502 -4.88 5.90 18.13
N SER A 503 -5.43 5.22 19.14
CA SER A 503 -4.86 3.93 19.55
C SER A 503 -4.89 2.92 18.41
N MET A 504 -3.88 2.06 18.31
CA MET A 504 -3.75 1.04 17.26
C MET A 504 -4.79 -0.11 17.37
N GLN A 505 -5.83 0.03 18.19
CA GLN A 505 -6.94 -0.90 18.27
C GLN A 505 -8.04 -0.51 17.28
N MET A 506 -8.69 -1.50 16.67
CA MET A 506 -9.81 -1.28 15.74
C MET A 506 -9.46 -0.39 14.54
N VAL A 507 -8.19 -0.41 14.14
CA VAL A 507 -7.70 0.29 12.95
C VAL A 507 -7.85 -0.58 11.71
N THR A 508 -7.91 0.09 10.58
CA THR A 508 -8.04 -0.49 9.24
C THR A 508 -6.84 -0.12 8.38
N GLU A 509 -6.44 -1.02 7.49
CA GLU A 509 -5.27 -0.88 6.63
C GLU A 509 -5.61 -1.34 5.22
N PRO A 510 -5.48 -0.49 4.18
CA PRO A 510 -5.57 -0.95 2.80
C PRO A 510 -4.38 -1.85 2.47
N VAL A 511 -4.64 -3.07 1.98
CA VAL A 511 -3.59 -4.08 1.75
C VAL A 511 -2.63 -3.68 0.61
N THR A 512 -3.13 -2.97 -0.39
CA THR A 512 -2.35 -2.48 -1.52
C THR A 512 -2.26 -0.96 -1.44
N CYS A 513 -1.26 -0.45 -0.70
CA CYS A 513 -1.07 0.98 -0.51
C CYS A 513 0.41 1.43 -0.60
N VAL A 514 0.61 2.72 -0.81
CA VAL A 514 1.91 3.39 -0.79
C VAL A 514 1.72 4.85 -0.40
N TRP A 515 2.60 5.38 0.45
CA TRP A 515 2.68 6.83 0.68
C TRP A 515 3.34 7.47 -0.52
N MET A 516 2.71 8.47 -1.14
CA MET A 516 3.28 9.18 -2.28
C MET A 516 3.17 10.69 -2.13
N GLU A 517 4.18 11.40 -2.61
CA GLU A 517 4.15 12.85 -2.77
C GLU A 517 3.45 13.23 -4.08
N PRO A 518 2.35 13.99 -4.03
CA PRO A 518 1.73 14.51 -5.23
C PRO A 518 2.68 15.46 -5.98
N ASN A 519 2.96 15.17 -7.24
CA ASN A 519 3.65 16.10 -8.12
C ASN A 519 2.74 16.47 -9.30
N LEU A 520 2.37 17.76 -9.34
CA LEU A 520 1.49 18.34 -10.36
C LEU A 520 2.27 19.04 -11.48
N GLN A 521 3.59 18.87 -11.57
CA GLN A 521 4.34 19.44 -12.69
C GLN A 521 3.85 18.81 -14.00
N ILE A 522 2.97 19.54 -14.69
CA ILE A 522 2.54 19.25 -16.05
C ILE A 522 3.71 19.69 -16.94
N HIS A 523 4.66 18.80 -17.16
CA HIS A 523 5.67 19.00 -18.18
C HIS A 523 4.96 19.05 -19.55
N LYS A 524 5.08 20.19 -20.23
CA LYS A 524 4.52 20.43 -21.56
C LYS A 524 5.34 19.76 -22.65
#